data_AF-A0A2E6KFM5-F1
#
_entry.id   AF-A0A2E6KFM5-F1
#
_cell.length_a   1.000
_cell.length_b   1.000
_cell.length_c   1.000
_cell.angle_alpha   90.00
_cell.angle_beta   90.00
_cell.angle_gamma   90.00
#
_symmetry.space_group_name_H-M   'P 1'
#
loop_
_entity.id
_entity.type
_entity.pdbx_description
1 polymer ?
#
loop_
_entity_poly.entity_id
_entity_poly.type
_entity_poly.pdbx_seq_one_letter_code
_entity_poly.pdbx_strand_id
1 'polypeptide(L)'
;MAYSKEAERQNKVLGDLLSGKEPEKRIFVGYQGEKSTEKQKDVESHLTKIMKEVRMPWFCPKCERVMKKRLDNKMWRLFQHCFECQVEEEHEMRVNGTFEAYEKTKVIQNKISALSNNIDELKEWLKEEKTEYVEPVNVDTGFVHVEKFEKTEEMLQEGKDAVKMLENKKKEFEKLLEDVKNGNK
;
A
#
# COMPACT_ATOMS: atom_id res chain seq x y z
N MET A 1 -25.19 45.14 26.66
CA MET A 1 -25.52 44.66 25.29
C MET A 1 -24.21 44.64 24.51
N ALA A 2 -23.79 43.47 24.01
CA ALA A 2 -22.52 43.32 23.32
C ALA A 2 -22.66 43.76 21.87
N TYR A 3 -22.20 44.96 21.53
CA TYR A 3 -22.12 45.38 20.13
C TYR A 3 -20.94 44.67 19.45
N SER A 4 -21.15 44.17 18.23
CA SER A 4 -20.07 43.57 17.45
C SER A 4 -19.03 44.63 17.10
N LYS A 5 -17.75 44.23 16.94
CA LYS A 5 -16.68 45.14 16.50
C LYS A 5 -17.00 45.83 15.16
N GLU A 6 -17.87 45.23 14.34
CA GLU A 6 -18.39 45.84 13.11
C GLU A 6 -19.37 46.98 13.39
N ALA A 7 -20.30 46.78 14.34
CA ALA A 7 -21.32 47.76 14.69
C ALA A 7 -20.70 48.99 15.35
N GLU A 8 -19.70 48.82 16.21
CA GLU A 8 -18.92 49.93 16.79
C GLU A 8 -18.23 50.76 15.70
N ARG A 9 -17.70 50.10 14.66
CA ARG A 9 -17.05 50.77 13.53
C ARG A 9 -18.04 51.54 12.67
N GLN A 10 -19.20 50.96 12.36
CA GLN A 10 -20.25 51.65 11.61
C GLN A 10 -20.73 52.90 12.34
N ASN A 11 -20.92 52.80 13.66
CA ASN A 11 -21.31 53.95 14.49
C ASN A 11 -20.24 55.06 14.49
N LYS A 12 -18.95 54.69 14.47
CA LYS A 12 -17.84 55.66 14.39
C LYS A 12 -17.83 56.40 13.05
N VAL A 13 -17.97 55.67 11.94
CA VAL A 13 -18.06 56.25 10.59
C VAL A 13 -19.29 57.16 10.46
N LEU A 14 -20.43 56.75 11.01
CA LEU A 14 -21.65 57.57 11.05
C LEU A 14 -21.45 58.87 11.85
N GLY A 15 -20.77 58.79 13.00
CA GLY A 15 -20.43 59.96 13.81
C GLY A 15 -19.53 60.95 13.07
N ASP A 16 -18.50 60.47 12.37
CA ASP A 16 -17.59 61.32 11.60
C ASP A 16 -18.34 62.04 10.46
N LEU A 17 -19.23 61.34 9.75
CA LEU A 17 -20.08 61.91 8.69
C LEU A 17 -21.05 62.97 9.22
N LEU A 18 -21.70 62.71 10.37
CA LEU A 18 -22.59 63.68 11.02
C LEU A 18 -21.84 64.94 11.46
N SER A 19 -20.56 64.81 11.82
CA SER A 19 -19.69 65.94 12.17
C SER A 19 -19.09 66.67 10.96
N GLY A 20 -19.40 66.23 9.73
CA GLY A 20 -18.90 66.81 8.48
C GLY A 20 -17.45 66.47 8.17
N LYS A 21 -16.86 65.47 8.83
CA LYS A 21 -15.50 64.97 8.57
C LYS A 21 -15.54 63.80 7.60
N GLU A 22 -14.52 63.69 6.75
CA GLU A 22 -14.38 62.51 5.88
C GLU A 22 -13.92 61.29 6.70
N PRO A 23 -14.62 60.15 6.63
CA PRO A 23 -14.27 58.97 7.40
C PRO A 23 -13.02 58.28 6.85
N GLU A 24 -12.21 57.71 7.73
CA GLU A 24 -10.99 56.97 7.37
C GLU A 24 -11.32 55.73 6.51
N LYS A 25 -10.84 55.72 5.25
CA LYS A 25 -10.98 54.58 4.35
C LYS A 25 -9.93 53.52 4.68
N ARG A 26 -10.37 52.27 4.87
CA ARG A 26 -9.45 51.15 5.08
C ARG A 26 -8.84 50.72 3.76
N ILE A 27 -7.51 50.72 3.69
CA ILE A 27 -6.77 50.06 2.62
C ILE A 27 -6.71 48.57 2.99
N PHE A 28 -7.52 47.74 2.32
CA PHE A 28 -7.35 46.30 2.39
C PHE A 28 -6.12 45.94 1.55
N VAL A 29 -5.00 45.67 2.21
CA VAL A 29 -3.83 45.08 1.55
C VAL A 29 -4.18 43.62 1.25
N GLY A 30 -4.90 43.38 0.17
CA GLY A 30 -4.96 42.07 -0.44
C GLY A 30 -3.56 41.75 -0.94
N TYR A 31 -3.03 40.58 -0.59
CA TYR A 31 -1.81 40.06 -1.21
C TYR A 31 -2.06 40.00 -2.73
N GLN A 32 -1.60 41.01 -3.47
CA GLN A 32 -1.44 40.94 -4.92
C GLN A 32 -0.15 40.14 -5.18
N GLY A 33 -0.15 38.86 -4.79
CA GLY A 33 0.72 37.92 -5.46
C GLY A 33 0.21 37.82 -6.89
N GLU A 34 1.07 38.04 -7.88
CA GLU A 34 0.77 37.70 -9.27
C GLU A 34 0.18 36.29 -9.27
N LYS A 35 -1.10 36.16 -9.63
CA LYS A 35 -1.69 34.86 -9.89
C LYS A 35 -0.93 34.32 -11.09
N SER A 36 0.08 33.49 -10.85
CA SER A 36 0.86 32.83 -11.89
C SER A 36 -0.12 32.26 -12.91
N THR A 37 -0.13 32.84 -14.11
CA THR A 37 -0.95 32.40 -15.25
C THR A 37 -0.46 31.06 -15.80
N GLU A 38 0.69 30.59 -15.34
CA GLU A 38 1.15 29.23 -15.53
C GLU A 38 0.36 28.29 -14.61
N LYS A 39 -0.31 27.30 -15.22
CA LYS A 39 -0.80 26.13 -14.47
C LYS A 39 0.34 25.67 -13.58
N GLN A 40 0.14 25.69 -12.26
CA GLN A 40 1.13 25.19 -11.30
C GLN A 40 1.66 23.86 -11.84
N LYS A 41 2.90 23.85 -12.31
CA LYS A 41 3.58 22.60 -12.63
C LYS A 41 3.58 21.82 -11.33
N ASP A 42 3.18 20.55 -11.36
CA ASP A 42 3.24 19.72 -10.15
C ASP A 42 4.73 19.74 -9.70
N VAL A 43 5.05 20.38 -8.58
CA VAL A 43 6.42 20.50 -8.06
C VAL A 43 6.65 19.36 -7.07
N GLU A 44 7.71 18.58 -7.28
CA GLU A 44 8.08 17.52 -6.36
C GLU A 44 8.62 18.08 -5.05
N SER A 45 7.98 17.71 -3.93
CA SER A 45 8.44 18.11 -2.61
C SER A 45 9.74 17.39 -2.23
N HIS A 46 10.60 18.05 -1.44
CA HIS A 46 11.85 17.46 -0.95
C HIS A 46 11.61 16.18 -0.12
N LEU A 47 10.55 16.13 0.67
CA LEU A 47 10.14 14.94 1.43
C LEU A 47 9.77 13.77 0.51
N THR A 48 9.10 14.04 -0.62
CA THR A 48 8.79 13.00 -1.60
C THR A 48 10.07 12.39 -2.16
N LYS A 49 11.11 13.20 -2.43
CA LYS A 49 12.41 12.69 -2.92
C LYS A 49 13.09 11.76 -1.93
N ILE A 50 13.10 12.10 -0.65
CA ILE A 50 13.73 11.27 0.39
C ILE A 50 12.93 9.99 0.61
N MET A 51 11.61 10.06 0.61
CA MET A 51 10.72 8.93 0.92
C MET A 51 10.37 8.05 -0.28
N LYS A 52 11.00 8.26 -1.45
CA LYS A 52 10.77 7.51 -2.70
C LYS A 52 10.90 6.00 -2.52
N GLU A 53 11.76 5.54 -1.62
CA GLU A 53 12.02 4.11 -1.40
C GLU A 53 10.97 3.45 -0.49
N VAL A 54 10.34 4.21 0.40
CA VAL A 54 9.44 3.68 1.44
C VAL A 54 7.96 3.86 1.06
N ARG A 55 7.63 4.95 0.36
CA ARG A 55 6.26 5.31 0.00
C ARG A 55 6.17 5.60 -1.49
N MET A 56 5.00 5.30 -2.08
CA MET A 56 4.71 5.67 -3.45
C MET A 56 4.93 7.18 -3.67
N PRO A 57 5.86 7.55 -4.57
CA PRO A 57 6.12 8.95 -4.88
C PRO A 57 4.98 9.54 -5.70
N TRP A 58 4.91 10.88 -5.70
CA TRP A 58 3.96 11.62 -6.54
C TRP A 58 4.31 11.50 -8.03
N PHE A 59 5.60 11.31 -8.34
CA PHE A 59 6.12 11.16 -9.68
C PHE A 59 6.79 9.79 -9.82
N CYS A 60 6.52 9.12 -10.94
CA CYS A 60 7.15 7.86 -11.26
C CYS A 60 8.67 8.06 -11.45
N PRO A 61 9.54 7.22 -10.84
CA PRO A 61 10.98 7.33 -11.03
C PRO A 61 11.44 6.99 -12.46
N LYS A 62 10.67 6.21 -13.21
CA LYS A 62 11.01 5.81 -14.59
C LYS A 62 10.66 6.87 -15.63
N CYS A 63 9.45 7.43 -15.57
CA CYS A 63 8.93 8.31 -16.62
C CYS A 63 8.60 9.73 -16.16
N GLU A 64 8.84 10.06 -14.88
CA GLU A 64 8.57 11.36 -14.25
C GLU A 64 7.12 11.85 -14.37
N ARG A 65 6.21 10.98 -14.84
CA ARG A 65 4.77 11.27 -14.91
C ARG A 65 4.14 11.18 -13.53
N VAL A 66 3.09 11.95 -13.34
CA VAL A 66 2.35 12.02 -12.08
C VAL A 66 1.54 10.76 -11.86
N MET A 67 1.77 10.08 -10.72
CA MET A 67 1.10 8.85 -10.34
C MET A 67 -0.23 9.12 -9.61
N LYS A 68 -1.23 9.60 -10.36
CA LYS A 68 -2.58 9.93 -9.85
C LYS A 68 -3.63 8.84 -10.12
N LYS A 69 -3.33 7.82 -10.93
CA LYS A 69 -4.34 6.81 -11.33
C LYS A 69 -4.61 5.83 -10.21
N ARG A 70 -5.84 5.29 -10.16
CA ARG A 70 -6.25 4.29 -9.14
C ARG A 70 -5.33 3.05 -9.12
N LEU A 71 -4.85 2.64 -10.29
CA LEU A 71 -3.99 1.47 -10.48
C LEU A 71 -2.52 1.70 -10.10
N ASP A 72 -2.06 2.96 -10.04
CA ASP A 72 -0.67 3.29 -9.75
C ASP A 72 -0.24 2.78 -8.36
N ASN A 73 -1.14 2.84 -7.37
CA ASN A 73 -0.91 2.28 -6.03
C ASN A 73 -0.57 0.78 -6.05
N LYS A 74 -1.27 0.00 -6.90
CA LYS A 74 -1.04 -1.44 -7.01
C LYS A 74 0.26 -1.73 -7.76
N MET A 75 0.51 -1.01 -8.84
CA MET A 75 1.71 -1.19 -9.67
C MET A 75 2.98 -0.78 -8.90
N TRP A 76 2.91 0.27 -8.09
CA TRP A 76 4.01 0.65 -7.21
C TRP A 76 4.38 -0.46 -6.22
N ARG A 77 3.39 -1.09 -5.58
CA ARG A 77 3.63 -2.17 -4.61
C ARG A 77 4.22 -3.44 -5.24
N LEU A 78 3.90 -3.72 -6.50
CA LEU A 78 4.34 -4.93 -7.19
C LEU A 78 5.66 -4.75 -7.95
N PHE A 79 5.82 -3.60 -8.62
CA PHE A 79 6.90 -3.37 -9.59
C PHE A 79 7.68 -2.07 -9.34
N GLN A 80 7.27 -1.23 -8.38
CA GLN A 80 7.93 0.05 -8.07
C GLN A 80 7.96 1.05 -9.25
N HIS A 81 6.93 1.05 -10.09
CA HIS A 81 6.72 2.06 -11.11
C HIS A 81 5.23 2.29 -11.40
N CYS A 82 4.92 3.26 -12.26
CA CYS A 82 3.55 3.59 -12.63
C CYS A 82 2.91 2.57 -13.58
N PHE A 83 1.59 2.66 -13.68
CA PHE A 83 0.80 1.79 -14.54
C PHE A 83 1.12 1.95 -16.02
N GLU A 84 1.42 3.16 -16.48
CA GLU A 84 1.75 3.38 -17.89
C GLU A 84 3.06 2.70 -18.29
N CYS A 85 4.10 2.79 -17.46
CA CYS A 85 5.35 2.07 -17.70
C CYS A 85 5.13 0.55 -17.74
N GLN A 86 4.25 0.01 -16.88
CA GLN A 86 3.92 -1.42 -16.91
C GLN A 86 3.24 -1.80 -18.23
N VAL A 87 2.33 -0.96 -18.75
CA VAL A 87 1.65 -1.22 -20.02
C VAL A 87 2.64 -1.19 -21.18
N GLU A 88 3.59 -0.25 -21.17
CA GLU A 88 4.67 -0.18 -22.18
C GLU A 88 5.53 -1.46 -22.15
N GLU A 89 5.98 -1.90 -20.97
CA GLU A 89 6.75 -3.14 -20.82
C GLU A 89 5.96 -4.39 -21.24
N GLU A 90 4.69 -4.51 -20.85
CA GLU A 90 3.84 -5.62 -21.28
C GLU A 90 3.57 -5.61 -22.78
N HIS A 91 3.45 -4.43 -23.39
CA HIS A 91 3.30 -4.30 -24.82
C HIS A 91 4.56 -4.78 -25.55
N GLU A 92 5.75 -4.36 -25.10
CA GLU A 92 7.03 -4.83 -25.64
C GLU A 92 7.19 -6.34 -25.50
N MET A 93 6.83 -6.92 -24.35
CA MET A 93 6.84 -8.38 -24.16
C MET A 93 5.89 -9.12 -25.09
N ARG A 94 4.74 -8.53 -25.41
CA ARG A 94 3.77 -9.10 -26.37
C ARG A 94 4.27 -9.02 -27.80
N VAL A 95 4.87 -7.89 -28.19
CA VAL A 95 5.49 -7.74 -29.52
C VAL A 95 6.62 -8.77 -29.69
N ASN A 96 7.39 -9.01 -28.64
CA ASN A 96 8.47 -9.99 -28.64
C ASN A 96 8.00 -11.44 -28.48
N GLY A 97 6.69 -11.70 -28.25
CA GLY A 97 6.15 -13.04 -28.03
C GLY A 97 6.54 -13.70 -26.70
N THR A 98 7.24 -13.01 -25.81
CA THR A 98 7.76 -13.55 -24.53
C THR A 98 6.75 -13.45 -23.37
N PHE A 99 5.64 -12.73 -23.60
CA PHE A 99 4.62 -12.46 -22.57
C PHE A 99 4.02 -13.74 -21.95
N GLU A 100 3.72 -14.77 -22.75
CA GLU A 100 3.13 -16.00 -22.23
C GLU A 100 4.04 -16.71 -21.23
N ALA A 101 5.35 -16.70 -21.50
CA ALA A 101 6.29 -17.34 -20.61
C ALA A 101 6.53 -16.51 -19.35
N TYR A 102 6.56 -15.18 -19.47
CA TYR A 102 6.54 -14.28 -18.31
C TYR A 102 5.34 -14.59 -17.40
N GLU A 103 4.12 -14.70 -17.97
CA GLU A 103 2.92 -15.04 -17.20
C GLU A 103 3.04 -16.41 -16.50
N LYS A 104 3.48 -17.45 -17.23
CA LYS A 104 3.71 -18.79 -16.67
C LYS A 104 4.72 -18.76 -15.52
N THR A 105 5.83 -18.02 -15.67
CA THR A 105 6.85 -17.92 -14.60
C THR A 105 6.28 -17.30 -13.33
N LYS A 106 5.44 -16.25 -13.44
CA LYS A 106 4.81 -15.60 -12.29
C LYS A 106 3.84 -16.54 -11.57
N VAL A 107 3.02 -17.28 -12.32
CA VAL A 107 2.09 -18.27 -11.74
C VAL A 107 2.85 -19.37 -11.00
N ILE A 108 3.94 -19.88 -11.57
CA ILE A 108 4.77 -20.92 -10.94
C ILE A 108 5.46 -20.38 -9.68
N GLN A 109 6.03 -19.17 -9.73
CA GLN A 109 6.63 -18.51 -8.57
C GLN A 109 5.63 -18.36 -7.41
N ASN A 110 4.40 -17.91 -7.69
CA ASN A 110 3.36 -17.79 -6.67
C ASN A 110 3.01 -19.14 -6.05
N LYS A 111 2.96 -20.22 -6.84
CA LYS A 111 2.73 -21.59 -6.34
C LYS A 111 3.87 -22.06 -5.45
N ILE A 112 5.12 -21.79 -5.83
CA ILE A 112 6.31 -22.13 -5.02
C ILE A 112 6.26 -21.39 -3.67
N SER A 113 5.94 -20.09 -3.67
CA SER A 113 5.81 -19.30 -2.43
C SER A 113 4.67 -19.81 -1.54
N ALA A 114 3.53 -20.20 -2.12
CA ALA A 114 2.45 -20.79 -1.35
C ALA A 114 2.88 -22.13 -0.70
N LEU A 115 3.59 -22.97 -1.45
CA LEU A 115 4.11 -24.23 -0.92
C LEU A 115 5.17 -24.02 0.17
N SER A 116 6.05 -23.03 0.04
CA SER A 116 7.03 -22.74 1.08
C SER A 116 6.36 -22.32 2.38
N ASN A 117 5.36 -21.43 2.30
CA ASN A 117 4.62 -20.99 3.49
C ASN A 117 3.94 -22.18 4.18
N ASN A 118 3.26 -23.04 3.41
CA ASN A 118 2.61 -24.24 3.97
C ASN A 118 3.62 -25.21 4.61
N ILE A 119 4.81 -25.37 4.02
CA ILE A 119 5.87 -26.21 4.59
C ILE A 119 6.37 -25.62 5.91
N ASP A 120 6.56 -24.30 5.97
CA ASP A 120 7.04 -23.62 7.16
C ASP A 120 5.98 -23.68 8.27
N GLU A 121 4.71 -23.43 7.95
CA GLU A 121 3.57 -23.59 8.87
C GLU A 121 3.49 -25.02 9.44
N LEU A 122 3.64 -26.05 8.60
CA LEU A 122 3.65 -27.44 9.05
C LEU A 122 4.88 -27.79 9.90
N LYS A 123 6.04 -27.21 9.59
CA LYS A 123 7.26 -27.40 10.39
C LYS A 123 7.15 -26.72 11.75
N GLU A 124 6.52 -25.55 11.82
CA GLU A 124 6.20 -24.88 13.08
C GLU A 124 5.21 -25.71 13.88
N TRP A 125 4.11 -26.15 13.25
CA TRP A 125 3.15 -27.04 13.87
C TRP A 125 3.83 -28.31 14.39
N LEU A 126 4.72 -28.97 13.65
CA LEU A 126 5.42 -30.17 14.15
C LEU A 126 6.32 -29.91 15.36
N LYS A 127 6.82 -28.69 15.56
CA LYS A 127 7.66 -28.31 16.71
C LYS A 127 6.85 -27.97 17.95
N GLU A 128 5.60 -27.53 17.79
CA GLU A 128 4.73 -27.20 18.91
C GLU A 128 4.29 -28.48 19.63
N GLU A 129 4.73 -28.69 20.88
CA GLU A 129 4.44 -29.93 21.62
C GLU A 129 3.06 -29.92 22.28
N LYS A 130 2.58 -28.76 22.74
CA LYS A 130 1.30 -28.62 23.47
C LYS A 130 0.65 -27.29 23.14
N THR A 131 -0.59 -27.34 22.64
CA THR A 131 -1.42 -26.15 22.46
C THR A 131 -2.53 -26.17 23.50
N GLU A 132 -2.49 -25.17 24.39
CA GLU A 132 -3.58 -24.89 25.32
C GLU A 132 -4.39 -23.74 24.72
N TYR A 133 -5.64 -24.01 24.33
CA TYR A 133 -6.55 -22.98 23.86
C TYR A 133 -7.43 -22.53 25.01
N VAL A 134 -7.43 -21.22 25.25
CA VAL A 134 -8.07 -20.60 26.40
C VAL A 134 -9.28 -19.82 25.91
N GLU A 135 -10.48 -20.36 26.10
CA GLU A 135 -11.72 -19.71 25.71
C GLU A 135 -12.36 -18.97 26.89
N PRO A 136 -12.62 -17.65 26.77
CA PRO A 136 -13.39 -16.92 27.75
C PRO A 136 -14.88 -17.27 27.58
N VAL A 137 -15.42 -18.12 28.45
CA VAL A 137 -16.83 -18.56 28.37
C VAL A 137 -17.77 -17.51 28.99
N ASN A 138 -17.29 -16.73 29.96
CA ASN A 138 -18.04 -15.58 30.52
C ASN A 138 -17.07 -14.53 31.10
N VAL A 139 -17.17 -13.29 30.62
CA VAL A 139 -16.29 -12.18 31.07
C VAL A 139 -16.63 -11.74 32.50
N ASP A 140 -17.90 -11.83 32.90
CA ASP A 140 -18.37 -11.32 34.20
C ASP A 140 -18.14 -12.28 35.38
N THR A 141 -18.03 -13.59 35.14
CA THR A 141 -17.84 -14.61 36.19
C THR A 141 -16.40 -15.14 36.27
N GLY A 142 -15.53 -14.74 35.35
CA GLY A 142 -14.10 -15.10 35.35
C GLY A 142 -13.81 -16.59 35.07
N PHE A 143 -14.80 -17.35 34.59
CA PHE A 143 -14.60 -18.75 34.21
C PHE A 143 -13.94 -18.83 32.83
N VAL A 144 -12.88 -19.63 32.78
CA VAL A 144 -12.05 -19.85 31.60
C VAL A 144 -12.05 -21.34 31.30
N HIS A 145 -12.42 -21.70 30.08
CA HIS A 145 -12.28 -23.08 29.60
C HIS A 145 -10.91 -23.24 28.95
N VAL A 146 -10.16 -24.26 29.38
CA VAL A 146 -8.84 -24.57 28.84
C VAL A 146 -8.92 -25.91 28.15
N GLU A 147 -8.87 -25.89 26.82
CA GLU A 147 -8.74 -27.09 26.01
C GLU A 147 -7.26 -27.39 25.78
N LYS A 148 -6.84 -28.60 26.15
CA LYS A 148 -5.48 -29.09 25.93
C LYS A 148 -5.49 -30.05 24.76
N PHE A 149 -4.74 -29.73 23.71
CA PHE A 149 -4.54 -30.63 22.59
C PHE A 149 -3.14 -31.23 22.67
N GLU A 150 -3.09 -32.57 22.71
CA GLU A 150 -1.86 -33.34 22.61
C GLU A 150 -1.80 -34.01 21.24
N LYS A 151 -0.63 -34.04 20.62
CA LYS A 151 -0.43 -34.65 19.30
C LYS A 151 -0.16 -36.14 19.47
N THR A 152 -1.00 -36.97 18.85
CA THR A 152 -0.77 -38.42 18.77
C THR A 152 0.44 -38.71 17.89
N GLU A 153 1.15 -39.82 18.13
CA GLU A 153 2.28 -40.25 17.29
C GLU A 153 1.90 -40.40 15.82
N GLU A 154 0.69 -40.88 15.52
CA GLU A 154 0.15 -40.98 14.16
C GLU A 154 0.08 -39.61 13.46
N MET A 155 -0.42 -38.58 14.14
CA MET A 155 -0.49 -37.21 13.61
C MET A 155 0.90 -36.64 13.30
N LEU A 156 1.91 -36.98 14.12
CA LEU A 156 3.29 -36.55 13.87
C LEU A 156 3.91 -37.27 12.66
N GLN A 157 3.56 -38.54 12.44
CA GLN A 157 3.99 -39.28 11.25
C GLN A 157 3.34 -38.72 9.99
N GLU A 158 2.02 -38.51 10.01
CA GLU A 158 1.27 -37.90 8.91
C GLU A 158 1.80 -36.50 8.56
N GLY A 159 2.08 -35.66 9.56
CA GLY A 159 2.66 -34.34 9.36
C GLY A 159 4.04 -34.40 8.70
N LYS A 160 4.91 -35.32 9.13
CA LYS A 160 6.23 -35.52 8.50
C LYS A 160 6.12 -36.00 7.06
N ASP A 161 5.17 -36.89 6.77
CA ASP A 161 4.96 -37.40 5.41
C ASP A 161 4.34 -36.34 4.50
N ALA A 162 3.42 -35.52 5.01
CA ALA A 162 2.88 -34.35 4.31
C ALA A 162 3.98 -33.35 3.94
N VAL A 163 4.91 -33.05 4.87
CA VAL A 163 6.06 -32.18 4.59
C VAL A 163 6.91 -32.75 3.45
N LYS A 164 7.24 -34.05 3.45
CA LYS A 164 7.99 -34.68 2.35
C LYS A 164 7.24 -34.57 1.01
N MET A 165 5.92 -34.80 1.01
CA MET A 165 5.10 -34.66 -0.20
C MET A 165 5.11 -33.24 -0.75
N LEU A 166 5.00 -32.23 0.11
CA LEU A 166 5.04 -30.82 -0.29
C LEU A 166 6.43 -30.41 -0.78
N GLU A 167 7.50 -30.89 -0.15
CA GLU A 167 8.88 -30.66 -0.61
C GLU A 167 9.12 -31.27 -1.99
N ASN A 168 8.58 -32.47 -2.26
CA ASN A 168 8.66 -33.08 -3.59
C ASN A 168 7.89 -32.27 -4.64
N LYS A 169 6.66 -31.86 -4.35
CA LYS A 169 5.88 -30.99 -5.25
C LYS A 169 6.58 -29.65 -5.51
N LYS A 170 7.21 -29.07 -4.48
CA LYS A 170 7.99 -27.84 -4.62
C LYS A 170 9.13 -28.03 -5.63
N LYS A 171 9.89 -29.13 -5.53
CA LYS A 171 10.96 -29.48 -6.48
C LYS A 171 10.44 -29.67 -7.91
N GLU A 172 9.25 -30.24 -8.08
CA GLU A 172 8.60 -30.36 -9.40
C GLU A 172 8.31 -28.99 -10.00
N PHE A 173 7.75 -28.05 -9.21
CA PHE A 173 7.51 -26.69 -9.68
C PHE A 173 8.80 -25.91 -9.97
N GLU A 174 9.87 -26.13 -9.21
CA GLU A 174 11.18 -25.55 -9.46
C GLU A 174 11.75 -26.03 -10.82
N LYS A 175 11.63 -27.33 -11.13
CA LYS A 175 12.01 -27.86 -12.46
C LYS A 175 11.18 -27.24 -13.58
N LEU A 176 9.85 -27.16 -13.41
CA LEU A 176 8.98 -26.50 -14.39
C LEU A 176 9.36 -25.02 -14.61
N LEU A 177 9.80 -24.33 -13.55
CA LEU A 177 10.28 -22.96 -13.66
C LEU A 177 11.56 -22.87 -14.50
N GLU A 178 12.48 -23.81 -14.33
CA GLU A 178 13.71 -23.90 -15.14
C GLU A 178 13.40 -24.23 -16.60
N ASP A 179 12.49 -25.16 -16.86
CA ASP A 179 12.07 -25.54 -18.21
C ASP A 179 11.44 -24.35 -18.97
N VAL A 180 10.56 -23.60 -18.31
CA VAL A 180 9.94 -22.40 -18.91
C VAL A 180 10.98 -21.31 -19.18
N LYS A 181 12.00 -21.16 -18.33
CA LYS A 181 13.10 -20.20 -18.57
C LYS A 181 14.00 -20.62 -19.73
N ASN A 182 14.27 -21.92 -19.86
CA ASN A 182 15.12 -22.47 -20.91
C ASN A 182 14.42 -22.49 -22.28
N GLY A 183 13.09 -22.68 -22.32
CA GLY A 183 12.30 -22.66 -23.55
C GLY A 183 12.12 -21.28 -24.22
N ASN A 184 12.59 -20.20 -23.59
CA ASN A 184 12.58 -18.84 -24.17
C ASN A 184 13.97 -18.38 -24.67
N LYS A 185 14.96 -19.27 -24.70
CA LYS A 185 16.22 -19.04 -25.43
C LYS A 185 16.13 -19.66 -26.81
#